data_AF-A0AAV2A3B6-F1
#
_entry.id   AF-A0AAV2A3B6-F1
#
_cell.length_a   1.000
_cell.length_b   1.000
_cell.length_c   1.000
_cell.angle_alpha   90.00
_cell.angle_beta   90.00
_cell.angle_gamma   90.00
#
_symmetry.space_group_name_H-M   'P 1'
#
loop_
_entity.id
_entity.type
_entity.pdbx_description
1 polymer ?
#
loop_
_entity_poly.entity_id
_entity_poly.type
_entity_poly.pdbx_seq_one_letter_code
_entity_poly.pdbx_strand_id
1 'polypeptide(L)'
;TKKNIILILDQTYIVPQPYGVVLIIGAWNYPFLLVSSPLLGAIAAGNCAIIKPSEKAPETAKILKKLIPQYLHKECYHVMTGGVSETTALLKERFDYIFYTGSPPVGQKIREASNKYLTPVTLELGGKSPVFIDDEVDMQLAVKRIVWGKMLNLGQTCVAPDYVLCSKKTEARFIEIAKKTLLEFFGEDPESSPDLARIVSEDHFHRVVKFLSCGKIAIGGDYDAKENYIAPTILIDVKETDSVMQEEIFGPVLPIITVQSPDEAIEFINRREKPLTLYLFTTNKELLRKFEISTSSGSMCVNDTMVHLSVDTLPFGGVGMSGMGTYQGKYTFDTFSHKRSVLVRSLNVFGEYMGKARYPPYTETKNRILKTFLVKRSNIIPSFLPKLLIFLLGMIVALLLKDVLKSVCSDEATGRQRGYGDPYPLQLD
;
A
#
# COMPACT_ATOMS: atom_id res chain seq x y z
N THR A 1 2.38 -15.76 16.95
CA THR A 1 2.15 -14.82 18.08
C THR A 1 2.93 -15.30 19.29
N LYS A 2 3.75 -14.44 19.90
CA LYS A 2 4.43 -14.78 21.17
C LYS A 2 3.40 -14.71 22.31
N LYS A 3 3.05 -15.86 22.91
CA LYS A 3 2.12 -15.98 24.06
C LYS A 3 2.90 -15.74 25.37
N ASN A 4 2.23 -15.26 26.41
CA ASN A 4 2.85 -15.25 27.75
C ASN A 4 2.85 -16.67 28.34
N ILE A 5 3.57 -16.89 29.45
CA ILE A 5 3.74 -18.24 30.00
C ILE A 5 2.42 -18.86 30.49
N ILE A 6 1.47 -18.05 30.94
CA ILE A 6 0.14 -18.50 31.37
C ILE A 6 -0.66 -19.05 30.18
N LEU A 7 -0.45 -18.47 29.00
CA LEU A 7 -1.15 -18.84 27.77
C LEU A 7 -0.31 -19.76 26.88
N ILE A 8 0.83 -20.31 27.37
CA ILE A 8 1.78 -21.03 26.51
C ILE A 8 1.16 -22.28 25.88
N LEU A 9 0.22 -22.92 26.57
CA LEU A 9 -0.51 -24.10 26.09
C LEU A 9 -1.75 -23.76 25.25
N ASP A 10 -2.18 -22.49 25.23
CA ASP A 10 -3.41 -22.07 24.54
C ASP A 10 -3.16 -21.82 23.05
N GLN A 11 -4.14 -22.10 22.18
CA GLN A 11 -4.01 -21.82 20.75
C GLN A 11 -4.41 -20.37 20.45
N THR A 12 -3.66 -19.70 19.60
CA THR A 12 -4.00 -18.33 19.13
C THR A 12 -3.89 -18.25 17.62
N TYR A 13 -4.91 -17.72 16.97
CA TYR A 13 -4.90 -17.48 15.53
C TYR A 13 -5.83 -16.30 15.19
N ILE A 14 -5.73 -15.81 13.96
CA ILE A 14 -6.56 -14.72 13.43
C ILE A 14 -7.38 -15.28 12.27
N VAL A 15 -8.69 -15.04 12.30
CA VAL A 15 -9.63 -15.47 11.25
C VAL A 15 -10.13 -14.23 10.50
N PRO A 16 -9.84 -14.09 9.19
CA PRO A 16 -10.47 -13.05 8.38
C PRO A 16 -11.94 -13.40 8.13
N GLN A 17 -12.82 -12.41 8.25
CA GLN A 17 -14.25 -12.55 7.96
C GLN A 17 -14.73 -11.34 7.15
N PRO A 18 -15.71 -11.51 6.23
CA PRO A 18 -16.29 -10.38 5.52
C PRO A 18 -16.90 -9.38 6.50
N TYR A 19 -16.91 -8.11 6.11
CA TYR A 19 -17.66 -7.08 6.81
C TYR A 19 -19.16 -7.24 6.57
N GLY A 20 -19.58 -7.51 5.33
CA GLY A 20 -20.99 -7.63 4.93
C GLY A 20 -21.23 -6.97 3.58
N VAL A 21 -21.88 -5.81 3.57
CA VAL A 21 -22.15 -5.01 2.37
C VAL A 21 -21.18 -3.83 2.27
N VAL A 22 -20.42 -3.79 1.18
CA VAL A 22 -19.45 -2.73 0.88
C VAL A 22 -20.05 -1.75 -0.13
N LEU A 23 -19.90 -0.44 0.12
CA LEU A 23 -20.15 0.59 -0.89
C LEU A 23 -18.83 0.99 -1.55
N ILE A 24 -18.75 0.92 -2.89
CA ILE A 24 -17.58 1.34 -3.68
C ILE A 24 -17.99 2.52 -4.55
N ILE A 25 -17.45 3.70 -4.27
CA ILE A 25 -17.68 4.92 -5.05
C ILE A 25 -16.41 5.21 -5.85
N GLY A 26 -16.48 4.99 -7.16
CA GLY A 26 -15.34 5.14 -8.07
C GLY A 26 -15.20 6.53 -8.68
N ALA A 27 -13.97 6.92 -9.00
CA ALA A 27 -13.67 8.17 -9.72
C ALA A 27 -13.74 8.00 -11.25
N TRP A 28 -13.66 9.11 -11.97
CA TRP A 28 -13.87 9.16 -13.42
C TRP A 28 -12.60 9.02 -14.27
N ASN A 29 -11.41 9.26 -13.69
CA ASN A 29 -10.17 9.36 -14.47
C ASN A 29 -9.61 8.02 -14.92
N TYR A 30 -9.80 6.96 -14.12
CA TYR A 30 -9.60 5.57 -14.53
C TYR A 30 -10.85 4.76 -14.15
N PRO A 31 -11.98 5.00 -14.84
CA PRO A 31 -13.32 4.71 -14.33
C PRO A 31 -13.63 3.21 -14.24
N PHE A 32 -12.92 2.39 -15.01
CA PHE A 32 -12.98 0.95 -14.89
C PHE A 32 -12.10 0.45 -13.74
N LEU A 33 -10.82 0.85 -13.70
CA LEU A 33 -9.85 0.40 -12.71
C LEU A 33 -10.28 0.74 -11.27
N LEU A 34 -10.72 1.98 -11.05
CA LEU A 34 -11.06 2.50 -9.70
C LEU A 34 -12.39 1.97 -9.15
N VAL A 35 -13.11 1.19 -9.94
CA VAL A 35 -14.27 0.42 -9.49
C VAL A 35 -13.90 -1.06 -9.38
N SER A 36 -13.29 -1.61 -10.42
CA SER A 36 -12.99 -3.04 -10.50
C SER A 36 -11.95 -3.49 -9.49
N SER A 37 -10.89 -2.70 -9.27
CA SER A 37 -9.81 -3.07 -8.33
C SER A 37 -10.29 -3.23 -6.89
N PRO A 38 -11.04 -2.28 -6.28
CA PRO A 38 -11.61 -2.50 -4.95
C PRO A 38 -12.67 -3.60 -4.94
N LEU A 39 -13.48 -3.73 -6.00
CA LEU A 39 -14.52 -4.76 -6.09
C LEU A 39 -13.93 -6.17 -6.03
N LEU A 40 -12.83 -6.43 -6.74
CA LEU A 40 -12.15 -7.73 -6.74
C LEU A 40 -11.75 -8.16 -5.32
N GLY A 41 -11.22 -7.24 -4.51
CA GLY A 41 -10.87 -7.56 -3.13
C GLY A 41 -12.08 -7.67 -2.20
N ALA A 42 -13.14 -6.90 -2.42
CA ALA A 42 -14.38 -7.04 -1.67
C ALA A 42 -15.01 -8.43 -1.89
N ILE A 43 -15.04 -8.90 -3.14
CA ILE A 43 -15.45 -10.26 -3.52
C ILE A 43 -14.54 -11.29 -2.86
N ALA A 44 -13.22 -11.15 -2.97
CA ALA A 44 -12.26 -12.09 -2.40
C ALA A 44 -12.37 -12.21 -0.87
N ALA A 45 -12.75 -11.13 -0.18
CA ALA A 45 -13.00 -11.12 1.25
C ALA A 45 -14.39 -11.66 1.64
N GLY A 46 -15.25 -11.99 0.67
CA GLY A 46 -16.57 -12.60 0.88
C GLY A 46 -17.71 -11.60 1.08
N ASN A 47 -17.55 -10.35 0.63
CA ASN A 47 -18.56 -9.30 0.78
C ASN A 47 -19.52 -9.23 -0.42
N CYS A 48 -20.72 -8.72 -0.16
CA CYS A 48 -21.57 -8.12 -1.18
C CYS A 48 -21.11 -6.68 -1.45
N ALA A 49 -21.38 -6.13 -2.63
CA ALA A 49 -21.00 -4.77 -2.97
C ALA A 49 -22.07 -3.99 -3.76
N ILE A 50 -22.28 -2.75 -3.35
CA ILE A 50 -22.92 -1.72 -4.17
C ILE A 50 -21.83 -0.90 -4.84
N ILE A 51 -21.91 -0.80 -6.15
CA ILE A 51 -20.93 -0.13 -6.99
C ILE A 51 -21.56 1.15 -7.50
N LYS A 52 -20.92 2.28 -7.23
CA LYS A 52 -21.34 3.61 -7.64
C LYS A 52 -20.29 4.22 -8.58
N PRO A 53 -20.36 3.98 -9.90
CA PRO A 53 -19.48 4.60 -10.86
C PRO A 53 -19.69 6.12 -10.91
N SER A 54 -18.66 6.85 -11.35
CA SER A 54 -18.75 8.30 -11.56
C SER A 54 -19.61 8.64 -12.77
N GLU A 55 -20.49 9.62 -12.60
CA GLU A 55 -21.31 10.23 -13.65
C GLU A 55 -20.48 11.00 -14.68
N LYS A 56 -19.24 11.39 -14.36
CA LYS A 56 -18.31 12.06 -15.29
C LYS A 56 -17.68 11.09 -16.31
N ALA A 57 -17.89 9.77 -16.17
CA ALA A 57 -17.49 8.76 -17.15
C ALA A 57 -18.70 7.91 -17.61
N PRO A 58 -19.70 8.54 -18.28
CA PRO A 58 -21.02 7.95 -18.48
C PRO A 58 -21.00 6.65 -19.31
N GLU A 59 -20.15 6.56 -20.33
CA GLU A 59 -20.05 5.35 -21.16
C GLU A 59 -19.48 4.16 -20.37
N THR A 60 -18.52 4.41 -19.47
CA THR A 60 -18.01 3.36 -18.57
C THR A 60 -19.08 2.97 -17.54
N ALA A 61 -19.83 3.93 -16.98
CA ALA A 61 -20.92 3.64 -16.06
C ALA A 61 -22.02 2.78 -16.71
N LYS A 62 -22.39 3.09 -17.96
CA LYS A 62 -23.37 2.32 -18.75
C LYS A 62 -22.90 0.88 -18.98
N ILE A 63 -21.65 0.68 -19.41
CA ILE A 63 -21.15 -0.66 -19.69
C ILE A 63 -21.00 -1.49 -18.41
N LEU A 64 -20.56 -0.90 -17.29
CA LEU A 64 -20.52 -1.57 -15.99
C LEU A 64 -21.92 -2.02 -15.55
N LYS A 65 -22.92 -1.14 -15.66
CA LYS A 65 -24.33 -1.46 -15.33
C LYS A 65 -24.89 -2.59 -16.20
N LYS A 66 -24.49 -2.65 -17.47
CA LYS A 66 -24.91 -3.70 -18.41
C LYS A 66 -24.24 -5.04 -18.12
N LEU A 67 -22.92 -5.04 -17.89
CA LEU A 67 -22.12 -6.27 -17.85
C LEU A 67 -22.13 -6.94 -16.48
N ILE A 68 -22.03 -6.19 -15.38
CA ILE A 68 -21.91 -6.79 -14.04
C ILE A 68 -23.01 -7.82 -13.74
N PRO A 69 -24.31 -7.54 -14.00
CA PRO A 69 -25.38 -8.51 -13.74
C PRO A 69 -25.38 -9.75 -14.65
N GLN A 70 -24.58 -9.76 -15.72
CA GLN A 70 -24.44 -10.91 -16.62
C GLN A 70 -23.40 -11.91 -16.14
N TYR A 71 -22.40 -11.45 -15.38
CA TYR A 71 -21.27 -12.27 -14.94
C TYR A 71 -21.21 -12.48 -13.42
N LEU A 72 -21.76 -11.55 -12.63
CA LEU A 72 -21.73 -11.60 -11.16
C LEU A 72 -23.12 -11.86 -10.57
N HIS A 73 -23.16 -12.36 -9.33
CA HIS A 73 -24.40 -12.65 -8.61
C HIS A 73 -25.27 -11.40 -8.45
N LYS A 74 -26.47 -11.41 -9.03
CA LYS A 74 -27.33 -10.22 -9.20
C LYS A 74 -27.80 -9.59 -7.88
N GLU A 75 -27.90 -10.39 -6.83
CA GLU A 75 -28.31 -9.90 -5.50
C GLU A 75 -27.13 -9.40 -4.67
N CYS A 76 -25.91 -9.89 -4.94
CA CYS A 76 -24.73 -9.53 -4.15
C CYS A 76 -23.97 -8.34 -4.73
N TYR A 77 -24.03 -8.14 -6.05
CA TYR A 77 -23.23 -7.13 -6.75
C TYR A 77 -24.12 -6.28 -7.64
N HIS A 78 -24.39 -5.05 -7.19
CA HIS A 78 -25.30 -4.15 -7.87
C HIS A 78 -24.64 -2.84 -8.28
N VAL A 79 -24.95 -2.35 -9.48
CA VAL A 79 -24.44 -1.07 -9.99
C VAL A 79 -25.52 0.00 -9.88
N MET A 80 -25.28 0.99 -9.02
CA MET A 80 -26.12 2.17 -8.90
C MET A 80 -25.48 3.32 -9.67
N THR A 81 -26.20 3.88 -10.63
CA THR A 81 -25.78 5.05 -11.41
C THR A 81 -26.53 6.29 -10.92
N GLY A 82 -25.90 7.47 -10.99
CA GLY A 82 -26.51 8.73 -10.59
C GLY A 82 -25.45 9.78 -10.29
N GLY A 83 -25.84 11.00 -9.95
CA GLY A 83 -24.93 12.08 -9.57
C GLY A 83 -24.84 12.25 -8.07
N VAL A 84 -24.73 13.52 -7.64
CA VAL A 84 -24.65 13.92 -6.24
C VAL A 84 -25.90 13.52 -5.46
N SER A 85 -27.10 13.77 -5.99
CA SER A 85 -28.38 13.47 -5.31
C SER A 85 -28.52 11.99 -4.94
N GLU A 86 -28.23 11.09 -5.88
CA GLU A 86 -28.30 9.65 -5.68
C GLU A 86 -27.21 9.17 -4.74
N THR A 87 -26.01 9.74 -4.83
CA THR A 87 -24.90 9.42 -3.91
C THR A 87 -25.23 9.86 -2.48
N THR A 88 -25.82 11.04 -2.29
CA THR A 88 -26.29 11.53 -0.98
C THR A 88 -27.41 10.67 -0.41
N ALA A 89 -28.35 10.22 -1.24
CA ALA A 89 -29.39 9.29 -0.81
C ALA A 89 -28.78 7.95 -0.39
N LEU A 90 -27.88 7.40 -1.21
CA LEU A 90 -27.21 6.13 -0.95
C LEU A 90 -26.41 6.15 0.37
N LEU A 91 -25.71 7.24 0.67
CA LEU A 91 -24.94 7.41 1.91
C LEU A 91 -25.80 7.49 3.19
N LYS A 92 -27.15 7.57 3.08
CA LYS A 92 -28.05 7.48 4.24
C LYS A 92 -28.32 6.04 4.67
N GLU A 93 -28.07 5.08 3.77
CA GLU A 93 -28.21 3.65 4.02
C GLU A 93 -27.05 3.10 4.85
N ARG A 94 -27.24 1.91 5.43
CA ARG A 94 -26.22 1.25 6.25
C ARG A 94 -25.34 0.33 5.41
N PHE A 95 -24.04 0.61 5.43
CA PHE A 95 -23.00 -0.25 4.89
C PHE A 95 -22.06 -0.75 5.99
N ASP A 96 -21.45 -1.90 5.79
CA ASP A 96 -20.45 -2.45 6.71
C ASP A 96 -19.04 -1.94 6.37
N TYR A 97 -18.85 -1.40 5.16
CA TYR A 97 -17.63 -0.70 4.73
C TYR A 97 -17.93 0.29 3.60
N ILE A 98 -17.26 1.44 3.56
CA ILE A 98 -17.32 2.37 2.42
C ILE A 98 -15.90 2.59 1.85
N PHE A 99 -15.75 2.36 0.55
CA PHE A 99 -14.53 2.65 -0.20
C PHE A 99 -14.81 3.79 -1.17
N TYR A 100 -14.02 4.86 -1.11
CA TYR A 100 -14.17 6.02 -1.96
C TYR A 100 -12.84 6.43 -2.58
N THR A 101 -12.87 6.71 -3.88
CA THR A 101 -11.79 7.40 -4.58
C THR A 101 -12.28 8.72 -5.14
N GLY A 102 -11.56 9.81 -4.87
CA GLY A 102 -11.86 11.12 -5.46
C GLY A 102 -11.28 12.30 -4.67
N SER A 103 -11.99 13.43 -4.64
CA SER A 103 -11.46 14.66 -4.04
C SER A 103 -11.57 14.70 -2.51
N PRO A 104 -10.63 15.37 -1.81
CA PRO A 104 -10.70 15.51 -0.35
C PRO A 104 -11.99 16.14 0.20
N PRO A 105 -12.56 17.21 -0.39
CA PRO A 105 -13.81 17.79 0.11
C PRO A 105 -14.99 16.81 0.10
N VAL A 106 -15.07 15.92 -0.89
CA VAL A 106 -16.11 14.87 -0.94
C VAL A 106 -15.76 13.72 -0.01
N GLY A 107 -14.48 13.36 0.13
CA GLY A 107 -14.02 12.37 1.10
C GLY A 107 -14.41 12.72 2.54
N GLN A 108 -14.31 14.01 2.91
CA GLN A 108 -14.77 14.51 4.21
C GLN A 108 -16.28 14.32 4.40
N LYS A 109 -17.11 14.62 3.38
CA LYS A 109 -18.57 14.40 3.43
C LYS A 109 -18.93 12.91 3.56
N ILE A 110 -18.19 12.04 2.88
CA ILE A 110 -18.38 10.58 2.99
C ILE A 110 -18.02 10.10 4.40
N ARG A 111 -16.91 10.58 4.95
CA ARG A 111 -16.52 10.26 6.33
C ARG A 111 -17.55 10.76 7.35
N GLU A 112 -18.10 11.95 7.14
CA GLU A 112 -19.17 12.49 7.98
C GLU A 112 -20.41 11.59 7.95
N ALA A 113 -20.86 11.19 6.76
CA ALA A 113 -21.99 10.29 6.60
C ALA A 113 -21.75 8.90 7.24
N SER A 114 -20.53 8.37 7.14
CA SER A 114 -20.19 7.04 7.67
C SER A 114 -20.28 6.96 9.20
N ASN A 115 -20.11 8.09 9.91
CA ASN A 115 -20.18 8.14 11.37
C ASN A 115 -21.56 7.77 11.92
N LYS A 116 -22.65 7.95 11.15
CA LYS A 116 -24.02 7.60 11.57
C LYS A 116 -24.14 6.13 11.97
N TYR A 117 -23.40 5.24 11.30
CA TYR A 117 -23.40 3.80 11.54
C TYR A 117 -22.04 3.28 12.04
N LEU A 118 -21.11 4.19 12.35
CA LEU A 118 -19.71 3.87 12.67
C LEU A 118 -19.07 2.98 11.60
N THR A 119 -19.45 3.19 10.34
CA THR A 119 -18.96 2.41 9.20
C THR A 119 -17.49 2.76 8.94
N PRO A 120 -16.58 1.77 8.92
CA PRO A 120 -15.20 2.00 8.53
C PRO A 120 -15.11 2.45 7.06
N VAL A 121 -14.11 3.28 6.77
CA VAL A 121 -13.89 3.82 5.42
C VAL A 121 -12.46 3.65 4.95
N THR A 122 -12.29 3.43 3.65
CA THR A 122 -11.05 3.73 2.93
C THR A 122 -11.32 4.92 2.02
N LEU A 123 -10.46 5.94 2.12
CA LEU A 123 -10.52 7.16 1.32
C LEU A 123 -9.22 7.28 0.55
N GLU A 124 -9.29 7.07 -0.76
CA GLU A 124 -8.21 7.29 -1.71
C GLU A 124 -8.37 8.68 -2.32
N LEU A 125 -7.62 9.65 -1.81
CA LEU A 125 -7.79 11.06 -2.17
C LEU A 125 -6.59 11.58 -2.98
N GLY A 126 -6.69 12.81 -3.46
CA GLY A 126 -5.64 13.47 -4.24
C GLY A 126 -4.64 14.26 -3.40
N GLY A 127 -3.89 15.11 -4.09
CA GLY A 127 -2.91 16.01 -3.50
C GLY A 127 -1.83 16.36 -4.51
N LYS A 128 -0.98 17.34 -4.16
CA LYS A 128 0.09 17.76 -5.07
C LYS A 128 1.31 16.87 -4.87
N SER A 129 1.43 15.81 -5.68
CA SER A 129 2.56 14.86 -5.61
C SER A 129 3.87 15.51 -6.10
N PRO A 130 4.83 15.82 -5.20
CA PRO A 130 6.07 16.50 -5.59
C PRO A 130 7.03 15.57 -6.30
N VAL A 131 7.86 16.15 -7.18
CA VAL A 131 9.08 15.54 -7.68
C VAL A 131 10.27 16.36 -7.19
N PHE A 132 11.22 15.74 -6.51
CA PHE A 132 12.56 16.32 -6.35
C PHE A 132 13.52 15.65 -7.34
N ILE A 133 14.32 16.43 -8.04
CA ILE A 133 15.36 15.94 -8.95
C ILE A 133 16.72 16.53 -8.59
N ASP A 134 17.65 15.63 -8.30
CA ASP A 134 19.05 15.91 -7.99
C ASP A 134 19.85 16.24 -9.26
N ASP A 135 20.95 16.99 -9.12
CA ASP A 135 21.75 17.47 -10.25
C ASP A 135 22.57 16.36 -10.95
N GLU A 136 22.84 15.27 -10.22
CA GLU A 136 23.75 14.18 -10.61
C GLU A 136 23.05 12.99 -11.30
N VAL A 137 21.73 13.07 -11.54
CA VAL A 137 21.02 11.99 -12.24
C VAL A 137 21.27 11.99 -13.75
N ASP A 138 20.96 10.86 -14.40
CA ASP A 138 20.75 10.83 -15.85
C ASP A 138 19.52 11.67 -16.18
N MET A 139 19.78 12.93 -16.56
CA MET A 139 18.74 13.91 -16.82
C MET A 139 17.86 13.53 -18.02
N GLN A 140 18.40 12.83 -19.02
CA GLN A 140 17.60 12.41 -20.18
C GLN A 140 16.53 11.42 -19.75
N LEU A 141 16.94 10.39 -19.00
CA LEU A 141 16.03 9.37 -18.51
C LEU A 141 15.06 9.90 -17.45
N ALA A 142 15.55 10.74 -16.52
CA ALA A 142 14.73 11.32 -15.47
C ALA A 142 13.60 12.18 -16.04
N VAL A 143 13.93 13.11 -16.95
CA VAL A 143 12.93 13.97 -17.60
C VAL A 143 11.95 13.14 -18.43
N LYS A 144 12.44 12.14 -19.17
CA LYS A 144 11.57 11.24 -19.96
C LYS A 144 10.52 10.55 -19.08
N ARG A 145 10.93 10.01 -17.93
CA ARG A 145 10.03 9.36 -16.96
C ARG A 145 9.05 10.35 -16.32
N ILE A 146 9.51 11.54 -15.93
CA ILE A 146 8.65 12.58 -15.33
C ILE A 146 7.61 13.07 -16.33
N VAL A 147 8.02 13.37 -17.56
CA VAL A 147 7.11 13.82 -18.63
C VAL A 147 6.10 12.72 -18.97
N TRP A 148 6.52 11.45 -19.08
CA TRP A 148 5.58 10.35 -19.29
C TRP A 148 4.55 10.27 -18.16
N GLY A 149 4.98 10.26 -16.89
CA GLY A 149 4.08 10.22 -15.75
C GLY A 149 3.13 11.42 -15.67
N LYS A 150 3.61 12.61 -16.05
CA LYS A 150 2.80 13.83 -16.09
C LYS A 150 1.75 13.80 -17.20
N MET A 151 2.12 13.29 -18.38
CA MET A 151 1.25 13.34 -19.56
C MET A 151 0.35 12.12 -19.71
N LEU A 152 0.59 11.05 -18.95
CA LEU A 152 -0.32 9.92 -18.86
C LEU A 152 -1.71 10.40 -18.45
N ASN A 153 -2.72 10.10 -19.28
CA ASN A 153 -4.10 10.57 -19.13
C ASN A 153 -4.22 12.11 -19.03
N LEU A 154 -3.33 12.84 -19.71
CA LEU A 154 -3.24 14.31 -19.69
C LEU A 154 -3.07 14.89 -18.27
N GLY A 155 -2.37 14.16 -17.39
CA GLY A 155 -2.14 14.57 -16.00
C GLY A 155 -3.35 14.46 -15.09
N GLN A 156 -4.45 13.86 -15.54
CA GLN A 156 -5.67 13.63 -14.75
C GLN A 156 -5.50 12.39 -13.86
N THR A 157 -4.46 12.37 -13.02
CA THR A 157 -4.08 11.21 -12.22
C THR A 157 -3.61 11.65 -10.84
N CYS A 158 -4.17 11.04 -9.78
CA CYS A 158 -3.91 11.44 -8.38
C CYS A 158 -2.43 11.31 -7.97
N VAL A 159 -1.70 10.39 -8.62
CA VAL A 159 -0.26 10.20 -8.41
C VAL A 159 0.58 10.81 -9.53
N ALA A 160 0.01 11.58 -10.46
CA ALA A 160 0.83 12.26 -11.46
C ALA A 160 1.84 13.18 -10.77
N PRO A 161 3.06 13.34 -11.32
CA PRO A 161 3.93 14.47 -10.98
C PRO A 161 3.14 15.78 -11.03
N ASP A 162 2.92 16.42 -9.88
CA ASP A 162 2.13 17.63 -9.85
C ASP A 162 3.03 18.85 -10.10
N TYR A 163 4.19 18.89 -9.45
CA TYR A 163 5.23 19.92 -9.64
C TYR A 163 6.64 19.36 -9.42
N VAL A 164 7.64 20.06 -9.94
CA VAL A 164 9.07 19.72 -9.80
C VAL A 164 9.79 20.73 -8.90
N LEU A 165 10.64 20.22 -8.01
CA LEU A 165 11.61 20.96 -7.20
C LEU A 165 13.01 20.58 -7.66
N CYS A 166 13.83 21.56 -8.04
CA CYS A 166 15.19 21.32 -8.51
C CYS A 166 16.10 22.55 -8.37
N SER A 167 17.39 22.41 -8.68
CA SER A 167 18.27 23.58 -8.82
C SER A 167 17.94 24.38 -10.09
N LYS A 168 18.39 25.64 -10.18
CA LYS A 168 18.25 26.46 -11.40
C LYS A 168 18.99 25.84 -12.61
N LYS A 169 20.12 25.16 -12.36
CA LYS A 169 20.88 24.44 -13.39
C LYS A 169 20.05 23.28 -13.94
N THR A 170 19.38 22.54 -13.07
CA THR A 170 18.54 21.40 -13.46
C THR A 170 17.26 21.85 -14.16
N GLU A 171 16.65 22.97 -13.76
CA GLU A 171 15.51 23.57 -14.47
C GLU A 171 15.81 23.80 -15.96
N ALA A 172 16.94 24.46 -16.28
CA ALA A 172 17.32 24.75 -17.66
C ALA A 172 17.48 23.47 -18.49
N ARG A 173 18.18 22.46 -17.95
CA ARG A 173 18.37 21.15 -18.61
C ARG A 173 17.04 20.41 -18.78
N PHE A 174 16.16 20.49 -17.78
CA PHE A 174 14.85 19.86 -17.80
C PHE A 174 14.03 20.36 -18.99
N ILE A 175 13.93 21.68 -19.17
CA ILE A 175 13.13 22.30 -20.23
C ILE A 175 13.60 21.84 -21.62
N GLU A 176 14.92 21.87 -21.87
CA GLU A 176 15.47 21.46 -23.17
C GLU A 176 15.15 20.01 -23.51
N ILE A 177 15.25 19.11 -22.52
CA ILE A 177 14.99 17.68 -22.70
C ILE A 177 13.49 17.44 -22.82
N ALA A 178 12.68 18.08 -21.97
CA ALA A 178 11.24 17.93 -21.98
C ALA A 178 10.64 18.34 -23.33
N LYS A 179 11.16 19.40 -23.96
CA LYS A 179 10.75 19.80 -25.31
C LYS A 179 10.95 18.69 -26.33
N LYS A 180 12.11 18.02 -26.31
CA LYS A 180 12.43 16.89 -27.22
C LYS A 180 11.58 15.67 -26.90
N THR A 181 11.37 15.36 -25.62
CA THR A 181 10.54 14.24 -25.18
C THR A 181 9.08 14.40 -25.58
N LEU A 182 8.51 15.61 -25.43
CA LEU A 182 7.13 15.88 -25.82
C LEU A 182 6.94 15.74 -27.34
N LEU A 183 7.92 16.22 -28.13
CA LEU A 183 7.95 16.02 -29.57
C LEU A 183 8.04 14.53 -29.94
N GLU A 184 8.88 13.75 -29.24
CA GLU A 184 8.98 12.29 -29.43
C GLU A 184 7.64 11.59 -29.14
N PHE A 185 6.93 12.01 -28.08
CA PHE A 185 5.71 11.34 -27.63
C PHE A 185 4.48 11.70 -28.45
N PHE A 186 4.33 12.96 -28.85
CA PHE A 186 3.08 13.47 -29.40
C PHE A 186 3.21 14.09 -30.80
N GLY A 187 4.43 14.18 -31.34
CA GLY A 187 4.70 14.82 -32.63
C GLY A 187 4.67 16.34 -32.57
N GLU A 188 4.80 16.97 -33.74
CA GLU A 188 4.81 18.44 -33.89
C GLU A 188 3.44 19.08 -33.60
N ASP A 189 2.36 18.29 -33.74
CA ASP A 189 0.99 18.69 -33.43
C ASP A 189 0.39 17.75 -32.37
N PRO A 190 0.60 18.05 -31.07
CA PRO A 190 0.08 17.23 -29.98
C PRO A 190 -1.45 17.18 -29.92
N GLU A 191 -2.16 18.17 -30.47
CA GLU A 191 -3.62 18.18 -30.48
C GLU A 191 -4.17 17.02 -31.32
N SER A 192 -3.57 16.77 -32.48
CA SER A 192 -3.96 15.65 -33.36
C SER A 192 -3.47 14.27 -32.88
N SER A 193 -2.62 14.23 -31.85
CA SER A 193 -2.01 12.97 -31.36
C SER A 193 -3.08 12.01 -30.81
N PRO A 194 -3.13 10.75 -31.29
CA PRO A 194 -4.07 9.75 -30.78
C PRO A 194 -3.73 9.29 -29.36
N ASP A 195 -2.50 9.53 -28.89
CA ASP A 195 -1.99 9.10 -27.59
C ASP A 195 -2.16 10.17 -26.50
N LEU A 196 -2.67 11.36 -26.86
CA LEU A 196 -2.92 12.46 -25.93
C LEU A 196 -4.41 12.58 -25.61
N ALA A 197 -4.77 12.39 -24.34
CA ALA A 197 -6.15 12.46 -23.88
C ALA A 197 -6.74 13.90 -23.94
N ARG A 198 -7.99 14.04 -23.51
CA ARG A 198 -8.70 15.34 -23.36
C ARG A 198 -9.11 15.58 -21.91
N ILE A 199 -9.34 16.84 -21.54
CA ILE A 199 -9.85 17.18 -20.23
C ILE A 199 -11.31 16.71 -20.11
N VAL A 200 -11.64 16.06 -19.00
CA VAL A 200 -12.91 15.32 -18.82
C VAL A 200 -14.19 16.16 -18.99
N SER A 201 -14.13 17.47 -18.72
CA SER A 201 -15.29 18.34 -18.76
C SER A 201 -14.89 19.81 -18.84
N GLU A 202 -15.80 20.64 -19.33
CA GLU A 202 -15.63 22.09 -19.47
C GLU A 202 -15.21 22.78 -18.15
N ASP A 203 -15.80 22.43 -17.01
CA ASP A 203 -15.43 23.01 -15.72
C ASP A 203 -13.96 22.74 -15.35
N HIS A 204 -13.50 21.51 -15.63
CA HIS A 204 -12.09 21.14 -15.40
C HIS A 204 -11.17 21.84 -16.39
N PHE A 205 -11.61 21.98 -17.64
CA PHE A 205 -10.87 22.69 -18.68
C PHE A 205 -10.64 24.15 -18.27
N HIS A 206 -11.71 24.89 -17.93
CA HIS A 206 -11.61 26.30 -17.52
C HIS A 206 -10.76 26.48 -16.26
N ARG A 207 -10.83 25.53 -15.31
CA ARG A 207 -9.97 25.54 -14.13
C ARG A 207 -8.49 25.39 -14.49
N VAL A 208 -8.15 24.45 -15.37
CA VAL A 208 -6.74 24.22 -15.75
C VAL A 208 -6.21 25.34 -16.63
N VAL A 209 -7.01 25.90 -17.55
CA VAL A 209 -6.61 27.05 -18.37
C VAL A 209 -6.23 28.26 -17.50
N LYS A 210 -6.91 28.49 -16.38
CA LYS A 210 -6.54 29.57 -15.44
C LYS A 210 -5.10 29.44 -14.92
N PHE A 211 -4.60 28.22 -14.76
CA PHE A 211 -3.23 27.98 -14.31
C PHE A 211 -2.16 28.40 -15.33
N LEU A 212 -2.51 28.50 -16.62
CA LEU A 212 -1.56 28.92 -17.67
C LEU A 212 -1.09 30.37 -17.49
N SER A 213 -1.86 31.17 -16.75
CA SER A 213 -1.50 32.55 -16.38
C SER A 213 -0.55 32.63 -15.17
N CYS A 214 -0.22 31.51 -14.53
CA CYS A 214 0.70 31.45 -13.41
C CYS A 214 2.16 31.33 -13.90
N GLY A 215 3.04 32.22 -13.43
CA GLY A 215 4.45 32.22 -13.84
C GLY A 215 4.65 32.48 -15.34
N LYS A 216 5.69 31.88 -15.91
CA LYS A 216 6.09 32.00 -17.31
C LYS A 216 5.96 30.64 -18.01
N ILE A 217 5.29 30.63 -19.15
CA ILE A 217 5.20 29.44 -20.02
C ILE A 217 6.56 29.21 -20.69
N ALA A 218 7.20 28.09 -20.35
CA ALA A 218 8.46 27.64 -20.96
C ALA A 218 8.22 26.72 -22.17
N ILE A 219 7.16 25.91 -22.13
CA ILE A 219 6.72 25.00 -23.19
C ILE A 219 5.19 24.99 -23.20
N GLY A 220 4.57 24.89 -24.38
CA GLY A 220 3.13 24.72 -24.54
C GLY A 220 2.35 26.01 -24.33
N GLY A 221 1.20 25.93 -23.67
CA GLY A 221 0.29 27.05 -23.42
C GLY A 221 -0.91 27.12 -24.37
N ASP A 222 -0.91 26.37 -25.47
CA ASP A 222 -2.03 26.30 -26.40
C ASP A 222 -3.21 25.51 -25.81
N TYR A 223 -4.43 25.88 -26.20
CA TYR A 223 -5.64 25.19 -25.79
C TYR A 223 -6.77 25.40 -26.81
N ASP A 224 -7.66 24.42 -26.91
CA ASP A 224 -8.93 24.53 -27.63
C ASP A 224 -10.08 24.12 -26.70
N ALA A 225 -10.95 25.09 -26.40
CA ALA A 225 -12.13 24.87 -25.58
C ALA A 225 -13.17 23.95 -26.23
N LYS A 226 -13.23 23.89 -27.56
CA LYS A 226 -14.19 23.03 -28.28
C LYS A 226 -13.88 21.57 -28.08
N GLU A 227 -12.59 21.22 -28.08
CA GLU A 227 -12.10 19.86 -27.95
C GLU A 227 -11.68 19.50 -26.51
N ASN A 228 -11.86 20.41 -25.55
CA ASN A 228 -11.29 20.31 -24.19
C ASN A 228 -9.79 19.96 -24.21
N TYR A 229 -9.07 20.53 -25.17
CA TYR A 229 -7.66 20.29 -25.41
C TYR A 229 -6.82 21.35 -24.68
N ILE A 230 -5.79 20.90 -23.95
CA ILE A 230 -4.76 21.77 -23.40
C ILE A 230 -3.41 21.12 -23.72
N ALA A 231 -2.51 21.86 -24.34
CA ALA A 231 -1.19 21.38 -24.70
C ALA A 231 -0.37 21.01 -23.45
N PRO A 232 0.49 19.97 -23.51
CA PRO A 232 1.53 19.74 -22.51
C PRO A 232 2.31 21.02 -22.20
N THR A 233 2.17 21.51 -20.97
CA THR A 233 2.66 22.84 -20.60
C THR A 233 3.63 22.76 -19.43
N ILE A 234 4.76 23.46 -19.53
CA ILE A 234 5.71 23.65 -18.43
C ILE A 234 5.73 25.12 -18.04
N LEU A 235 5.55 25.38 -16.74
CA LEU A 235 5.62 26.72 -16.15
C LEU A 235 6.89 26.84 -15.31
N ILE A 236 7.60 27.95 -15.47
CA ILE A 236 8.72 28.37 -14.63
C ILE A 236 8.42 29.71 -13.98
N ASP A 237 9.28 30.15 -13.05
CA ASP A 237 9.08 31.40 -12.30
C ASP A 237 7.71 31.46 -11.59
N VAL A 238 7.19 30.30 -11.18
CA VAL A 238 5.93 30.14 -10.47
C VAL A 238 6.14 30.44 -8.99
N LYS A 239 5.25 31.24 -8.40
CA LYS A 239 5.28 31.53 -6.96
C LYS A 239 4.51 30.47 -6.20
N GLU A 240 4.97 30.19 -4.98
CA GLU A 240 4.26 29.32 -4.05
C GLU A 240 2.79 29.73 -3.86
N THR A 241 2.50 31.03 -3.85
CA THR A 241 1.15 31.60 -3.68
C THR A 241 0.26 31.55 -4.92
N ASP A 242 0.79 31.20 -6.09
CA ASP A 242 0.00 31.15 -7.33
C ASP A 242 -1.02 30.02 -7.27
N SER A 243 -2.18 30.20 -7.90
CA SER A 243 -3.29 29.23 -7.83
C SER A 243 -2.88 27.83 -8.30
N VAL A 244 -2.01 27.72 -9.32
CA VAL A 244 -1.45 26.45 -9.79
C VAL A 244 -0.68 25.69 -8.70
N MET A 245 -0.20 26.39 -7.66
CA MET A 245 0.48 25.81 -6.51
C MET A 245 -0.41 25.64 -5.28
N GLN A 246 -1.63 26.18 -5.27
CA GLN A 246 -2.56 26.06 -4.13
C GLN A 246 -3.53 24.88 -4.26
N GLU A 247 -3.81 24.44 -5.49
CA GLU A 247 -4.73 23.33 -5.78
C GLU A 247 -4.01 22.19 -6.51
N GLU A 248 -4.56 20.98 -6.43
CA GLU A 248 -4.13 19.85 -7.28
C GLU A 248 -4.42 20.19 -8.75
N ILE A 249 -3.41 20.06 -9.62
CA ILE A 249 -3.52 20.55 -10.99
C ILE A 249 -4.49 19.67 -11.77
N PHE A 250 -4.28 18.36 -11.71
CA PHE A 250 -5.11 17.35 -12.40
C PHE A 250 -5.31 17.66 -13.90
N GLY A 251 -4.20 17.96 -14.57
CA GLY A 251 -4.12 18.44 -15.95
C GLY A 251 -2.66 18.52 -16.44
N PRO A 252 -2.43 18.90 -17.70
CA PRO A 252 -1.12 18.77 -18.37
C PRO A 252 -0.16 19.93 -18.08
N VAL A 253 -0.36 20.66 -16.97
CA VAL A 253 0.47 21.79 -16.56
C VAL A 253 1.47 21.34 -15.50
N LEU A 254 2.77 21.47 -15.74
CA LEU A 254 3.85 21.10 -14.82
C LEU A 254 4.67 22.33 -14.39
N PRO A 255 4.42 22.88 -13.19
CA PRO A 255 5.27 23.89 -12.59
C PRO A 255 6.64 23.32 -12.20
N ILE A 256 7.69 24.08 -12.47
CA ILE A 256 9.03 23.86 -11.93
C ILE A 256 9.36 25.01 -10.98
N ILE A 257 9.75 24.66 -9.77
CA ILE A 257 10.14 25.59 -8.71
C ILE A 257 11.60 25.32 -8.35
N THR A 258 12.41 26.37 -8.38
CA THR A 258 13.82 26.26 -8.02
C THR A 258 14.04 26.35 -6.53
N VAL A 259 14.85 25.44 -6.00
CA VAL A 259 15.30 25.41 -4.61
C VAL A 259 16.84 25.44 -4.57
N GLN A 260 17.39 26.02 -3.51
CA GLN A 260 18.84 26.15 -3.28
C GLN A 260 19.46 24.85 -2.78
N SER A 261 18.66 23.97 -2.15
CA SER A 261 19.16 22.73 -1.56
C SER A 261 18.06 21.67 -1.43
N PRO A 262 18.44 20.39 -1.21
CA PRO A 262 17.47 19.37 -0.87
C PRO A 262 16.78 19.59 0.49
N ASP A 263 17.43 20.31 1.43
CA ASP A 263 16.80 20.69 2.70
C ASP A 263 15.63 21.65 2.49
N GLU A 264 15.81 22.65 1.62
CA GLU A 264 14.74 23.56 1.25
C GLU A 264 13.59 22.83 0.54
N ALA A 265 13.89 21.84 -0.30
CA ALA A 265 12.86 21.00 -0.91
C ALA A 265 12.05 20.23 0.12
N ILE A 266 12.71 19.61 1.10
CA ILE A 266 12.06 18.90 2.21
C ILE A 266 11.18 19.86 3.02
N GLU A 267 11.68 21.05 3.34
CA GLU A 267 10.90 22.05 4.06
C GLU A 267 9.68 22.51 3.25
N PHE A 268 9.86 22.77 1.95
CA PHE A 268 8.78 23.14 1.04
C PHE A 268 7.67 22.09 1.01
N ILE A 269 8.03 20.81 0.93
CA ILE A 269 7.08 19.69 0.97
C ILE A 269 6.36 19.62 2.31
N ASN A 270 7.08 19.75 3.43
CA ASN A 270 6.53 19.59 4.77
C ASN A 270 5.62 20.74 5.23
N ARG A 271 5.72 21.93 4.63
CA ARG A 271 4.80 23.06 4.89
C ARG A 271 3.43 22.88 4.24
N ARG A 272 3.23 21.81 3.46
CA ARG A 272 2.00 21.52 2.71
C ARG A 272 1.33 20.25 3.22
N GLU A 273 0.11 20.03 2.74
CA GLU A 273 -0.61 18.78 2.99
C GLU A 273 0.14 17.58 2.43
N LYS A 274 0.07 16.45 3.16
CA LYS A 274 0.78 15.23 2.80
C LYS A 274 0.26 14.67 1.47
N PRO A 275 1.12 14.51 0.45
CA PRO A 275 0.68 14.05 -0.87
C PRO A 275 0.45 12.55 -0.89
N LEU A 276 -0.27 12.10 -1.92
CA LEU A 276 -0.47 10.67 -2.16
C LEU A 276 0.86 10.00 -2.54
N THR A 277 1.67 10.64 -3.38
CA THR A 277 2.98 10.13 -3.77
C THR A 277 4.06 11.21 -3.72
N LEU A 278 5.26 10.83 -3.30
CA LEU A 278 6.48 11.63 -3.45
C LEU A 278 7.42 10.95 -4.46
N TYR A 279 7.95 11.72 -5.40
CA TYR A 279 8.94 11.23 -6.36
C TYR A 279 10.31 11.81 -6.07
N LEU A 280 11.33 10.94 -6.06
CA LEU A 280 12.71 11.35 -5.82
C LEU A 280 13.61 10.81 -6.93
N PHE A 281 14.24 11.70 -7.69
CA PHE A 281 15.27 11.33 -8.67
C PHE A 281 16.65 11.63 -8.10
N THR A 282 17.38 10.59 -7.70
CA THR A 282 18.75 10.69 -7.17
C THR A 282 19.48 9.35 -7.28
N THR A 283 20.81 9.40 -7.40
CA THR A 283 21.72 8.26 -7.22
C THR A 283 22.36 8.26 -5.82
N ASN A 284 22.15 9.32 -5.04
CA ASN A 284 22.71 9.51 -3.70
C ASN A 284 21.85 8.79 -2.63
N LYS A 285 22.42 7.76 -2.01
CA LYS A 285 21.76 6.95 -0.98
C LYS A 285 21.49 7.71 0.32
N GLU A 286 22.36 8.65 0.69
CA GLU A 286 22.16 9.47 1.88
C GLU A 286 21.00 10.44 1.67
N LEU A 287 20.89 11.00 0.47
CA LEU A 287 19.79 11.86 0.09
C LEU A 287 18.46 11.11 0.08
N LEU A 288 18.42 9.90 -0.49
CA LEU A 288 17.26 9.01 -0.39
C LEU A 288 16.86 8.80 1.07
N ARG A 289 17.82 8.39 1.91
CA ARG A 289 17.54 8.14 3.33
C ARG A 289 17.00 9.37 4.05
N LYS A 290 17.50 10.55 3.69
CA LYS A 290 17.04 11.83 4.24
C LYS A 290 15.58 12.11 3.88
N PHE A 291 15.19 11.95 2.62
CA PHE A 291 13.78 12.12 2.21
C PHE A 291 12.85 11.11 2.90
N GLU A 292 13.27 9.85 3.03
CA GLU A 292 12.49 8.80 3.72
C GLU A 292 12.13 9.16 5.17
N ILE A 293 13.06 9.77 5.91
CA ILE A 293 12.87 10.07 7.34
C ILE A 293 12.28 11.45 7.59
N SER A 294 12.48 12.38 6.66
CA SER A 294 12.15 13.79 6.84
C SER A 294 10.88 14.24 6.11
N THR A 295 10.20 13.35 5.38
CA THR A 295 8.92 13.67 4.71
C THR A 295 7.84 12.63 5.02
N SER A 296 6.58 12.92 4.65
CA SER A 296 5.46 11.99 4.83
C SER A 296 4.51 12.05 3.63
N SER A 297 4.32 10.91 2.97
CA SER A 297 3.43 10.71 1.83
C SER A 297 2.75 9.32 1.92
N GLY A 298 1.76 9.06 1.07
CA GLY A 298 1.17 7.72 0.96
C GLY A 298 2.18 6.70 0.42
N SER A 299 2.87 7.06 -0.66
CA SER A 299 3.95 6.28 -1.26
C SER A 299 5.15 7.17 -1.63
N MET A 300 6.31 6.53 -1.84
CA MET A 300 7.49 7.17 -2.44
C MET A 300 8.02 6.30 -3.58
N CYS A 301 8.35 6.91 -4.72
CA CYS A 301 8.94 6.21 -5.85
C CYS A 301 10.24 6.90 -6.27
N VAL A 302 11.31 6.11 -6.38
CA VAL A 302 12.66 6.63 -6.59
C VAL A 302 13.10 6.33 -8.02
N ASN A 303 13.57 7.36 -8.73
CA ASN A 303 14.06 7.32 -10.10
C ASN A 303 13.03 6.90 -11.16
N ASP A 304 11.74 6.91 -10.84
CA ASP A 304 10.65 6.68 -11.79
C ASP A 304 9.36 7.36 -11.31
N THR A 305 8.31 7.31 -12.14
CA THR A 305 6.96 7.78 -11.78
C THR A 305 5.94 6.68 -12.05
N MET A 306 4.78 6.69 -11.38
CA MET A 306 3.64 5.77 -11.59
C MET A 306 3.87 4.26 -11.29
N VAL A 307 5.02 3.70 -11.63
CA VAL A 307 5.27 2.25 -11.70
C VAL A 307 5.17 1.51 -10.37
N HIS A 308 5.29 2.21 -9.24
CA HIS A 308 5.06 1.60 -7.92
C HIS A 308 3.63 1.06 -7.76
N LEU A 309 2.66 1.58 -8.53
CA LEU A 309 1.27 1.12 -8.53
C LEU A 309 1.07 -0.28 -9.13
N SER A 310 2.05 -0.81 -9.87
CA SER A 310 1.97 -2.14 -10.48
C SER A 310 2.61 -3.24 -9.60
N VAL A 311 2.95 -2.93 -8.35
CA VAL A 311 3.62 -3.86 -7.44
C VAL A 311 2.64 -4.33 -6.36
N ASP A 312 2.05 -5.51 -6.56
CA ASP A 312 0.99 -6.06 -5.68
C ASP A 312 1.41 -6.31 -4.22
N THR A 313 2.72 -6.28 -3.94
CA THR A 313 3.28 -6.42 -2.58
C THR A 313 3.42 -5.09 -1.84
N LEU A 314 3.16 -3.96 -2.50
CA LEU A 314 3.11 -2.65 -1.87
C LEU A 314 1.65 -2.28 -1.59
N PRO A 315 1.32 -1.82 -0.37
CA PRO A 315 0.02 -1.22 -0.13
C PRO A 315 -0.03 0.15 -0.83
N PHE A 316 -1.16 0.43 -1.49
CA PHE A 316 -1.44 1.76 -2.03
C PHE A 316 -2.53 2.43 -1.21
N GLY A 317 -2.27 3.66 -0.78
CA GLY A 317 -3.19 4.48 -0.01
C GLY A 317 -2.53 5.78 0.47
N GLY A 318 -3.35 6.75 0.83
CA GLY A 318 -2.90 8.07 1.30
C GLY A 318 -2.67 8.17 2.80
N VAL A 319 -2.25 9.37 3.23
CA VAL A 319 -2.10 9.74 4.64
C VAL A 319 -2.51 11.19 4.85
N GLY A 320 -3.35 11.45 5.85
CA GLY A 320 -3.86 12.81 6.09
C GLY A 320 -4.83 13.22 4.99
N MET A 321 -4.64 14.38 4.38
CA MET A 321 -5.54 14.89 3.34
C MET A 321 -5.49 14.12 2.01
N SER A 322 -4.44 13.33 1.77
CA SER A 322 -4.38 12.39 0.64
C SER A 322 -5.11 11.07 0.88
N GLY A 323 -5.57 10.80 2.11
CA GLY A 323 -6.40 9.64 2.36
C GLY A 323 -6.16 8.92 3.68
N MET A 324 -6.88 7.80 3.82
CA MET A 324 -6.73 6.85 4.91
C MET A 324 -7.20 5.46 4.48
N GLY A 325 -6.59 4.42 5.05
CA GLY A 325 -6.74 3.06 4.56
C GLY A 325 -5.77 2.79 3.40
N THR A 326 -5.65 1.52 3.02
CA THR A 326 -4.81 1.10 1.90
C THR A 326 -5.46 -0.09 1.21
N TYR A 327 -5.08 -0.35 -0.05
CA TYR A 327 -5.48 -1.54 -0.78
C TYR A 327 -4.36 -1.95 -1.76
N GLN A 328 -4.72 -2.74 -2.78
CA GLN A 328 -3.88 -3.52 -3.71
C GLN A 328 -3.45 -4.90 -3.18
N GLY A 329 -3.48 -5.89 -4.09
CA GLY A 329 -3.15 -7.28 -3.80
C GLY A 329 -3.79 -7.82 -2.50
N LYS A 330 -2.95 -8.34 -1.61
CA LYS A 330 -3.36 -8.86 -0.30
C LYS A 330 -3.95 -7.76 0.62
N TYR A 331 -3.52 -6.51 0.47
CA TYR A 331 -4.01 -5.42 1.29
C TYR A 331 -5.47 -5.11 0.99
N THR A 332 -5.94 -5.28 -0.26
CA THR A 332 -7.38 -5.17 -0.58
C THR A 332 -8.21 -6.22 0.17
N PHE A 333 -7.76 -7.48 0.22
CA PHE A 333 -8.42 -8.52 1.01
C PHE A 333 -8.43 -8.17 2.50
N ASP A 334 -7.31 -7.67 3.02
CA ASP A 334 -7.21 -7.28 4.42
C ASP A 334 -8.13 -6.10 4.77
N THR A 335 -8.25 -5.11 3.89
CA THR A 335 -9.11 -3.94 4.03
C THR A 335 -10.59 -4.28 4.08
N PHE A 336 -11.04 -5.25 3.27
CA PHE A 336 -12.42 -5.71 3.28
C PHE A 336 -12.69 -6.90 4.20
N SER A 337 -11.75 -7.22 5.11
CA SER A 337 -11.90 -8.29 6.10
C SER A 337 -11.77 -7.78 7.54
N HIS A 338 -12.73 -8.09 8.40
CA HIS A 338 -12.51 -8.00 9.84
C HIS A 338 -11.58 -9.11 10.32
N LYS A 339 -10.48 -8.76 10.99
CA LYS A 339 -9.49 -9.71 11.52
C LYS A 339 -9.86 -10.17 12.94
N ARG A 340 -10.70 -11.20 13.04
CA ARG A 340 -11.15 -11.75 14.33
C ARG A 340 -10.01 -12.50 15.04
N SER A 341 -9.60 -12.00 16.20
CA SER A 341 -8.63 -12.68 17.07
C SER A 341 -9.32 -13.83 17.82
N VAL A 342 -8.73 -15.03 17.79
CA VAL A 342 -9.23 -16.21 18.50
C VAL A 342 -8.16 -16.74 19.45
N LEU A 343 -8.55 -16.88 20.73
CA LEU A 343 -7.79 -17.57 21.77
C LEU A 343 -8.59 -18.79 22.22
N VAL A 344 -8.10 -19.98 21.90
CA VAL A 344 -8.70 -21.24 22.36
C VAL A 344 -7.94 -21.71 23.59
N ARG A 345 -8.63 -21.73 24.72
CA ARG A 345 -8.10 -22.24 25.98
C ARG A 345 -8.50 -23.69 26.16
N SER A 346 -7.57 -24.50 26.63
CA SER A 346 -7.90 -25.85 27.07
C SER A 346 -8.39 -25.83 28.52
N LEU A 347 -9.33 -26.70 28.86
CA LEU A 347 -9.81 -26.90 30.25
C LEU A 347 -8.87 -27.80 31.06
N ASN A 348 -7.57 -27.76 30.77
CA ASN A 348 -6.63 -28.65 31.41
C ASN A 348 -6.32 -28.16 32.84
N VAL A 349 -6.26 -29.09 33.79
CA VAL A 349 -6.09 -28.82 35.22
C VAL A 349 -4.77 -28.11 35.51
N PHE A 350 -3.73 -28.43 34.75
CA PHE A 350 -2.39 -27.86 34.95
C PHE A 350 -2.34 -26.36 34.62
N GLY A 351 -2.91 -25.94 33.48
CA GLY A 351 -3.00 -24.54 33.07
C GLY A 351 -3.93 -23.74 33.97
N GLU A 352 -4.99 -24.37 34.48
CA GLU A 352 -5.88 -23.77 35.46
C GLU A 352 -5.16 -23.55 36.81
N TYR A 353 -4.36 -24.52 37.25
CA TYR A 353 -3.51 -24.39 38.42
C TYR A 353 -2.45 -23.27 38.26
N MET A 354 -1.77 -23.21 37.11
CA MET A 354 -0.82 -22.13 36.80
C MET A 354 -1.49 -20.75 36.77
N GLY A 355 -2.76 -20.69 36.36
CA GLY A 355 -3.57 -19.47 36.34
C GLY A 355 -4.18 -19.06 37.68
N LYS A 356 -4.07 -19.87 38.73
CA LYS A 356 -4.81 -19.70 40.00
C LYS A 356 -4.60 -18.34 40.68
N ALA A 357 -3.46 -17.71 40.47
CA ALA A 357 -3.17 -16.38 41.00
C ALA A 357 -4.15 -15.30 40.52
N ARG A 358 -4.86 -15.51 39.39
CA ARG A 358 -5.91 -14.60 38.87
C ARG A 358 -7.17 -14.58 39.73
N TYR A 359 -7.38 -15.59 40.56
CA TYR A 359 -8.59 -15.74 41.36
C TYR A 359 -8.46 -15.07 42.74
N PRO A 360 -9.50 -14.36 43.20
CA PRO A 360 -9.61 -13.85 44.56
C PRO A 360 -9.50 -14.95 45.64
N PRO A 361 -9.18 -14.60 46.90
CA PRO A 361 -8.77 -13.27 47.36
C PRO A 361 -7.33 -12.94 46.91
N TYR A 362 -7.07 -11.67 46.64
CA TYR A 362 -5.76 -11.19 46.16
C TYR A 362 -4.82 -10.90 47.32
N THR A 363 -3.77 -11.72 47.45
CA THR A 363 -2.67 -11.50 48.40
C THR A 363 -1.51 -10.80 47.70
N GLU A 364 -0.59 -10.19 48.44
CA GLU A 364 0.63 -9.61 47.87
C GLU A 364 1.43 -10.62 47.03
N THR A 365 1.47 -11.88 47.47
CA THR A 365 2.10 -12.99 46.74
C THR A 365 1.41 -13.25 45.39
N LYS A 366 0.07 -13.33 45.36
CA LYS A 366 -0.68 -13.51 44.09
C LYS A 366 -0.49 -12.31 43.17
N ASN A 367 -0.50 -11.10 43.71
CA ASN A 367 -0.26 -9.87 42.93
C ASN A 367 1.16 -9.82 42.37
N ARG A 368 2.18 -10.26 43.12
CA ARG A 368 3.56 -10.38 42.62
C ARG A 368 3.64 -11.41 41.49
N ILE A 369 3.05 -12.58 41.67
CA ILE A 369 2.97 -13.65 40.67
C ILE A 369 2.28 -13.14 39.38
N LEU A 370 1.12 -12.49 39.51
CA LEU A 370 0.41 -11.91 38.37
C LEU A 370 1.23 -10.84 37.67
N LYS A 371 1.86 -9.90 38.40
CA LYS A 371 2.75 -8.90 37.80
C LYS A 371 3.89 -9.56 37.04
N THR A 372 4.57 -10.54 37.63
CA THR A 372 5.68 -11.25 36.98
C THR A 372 5.24 -11.98 35.70
N PHE A 373 4.04 -12.56 35.66
CA PHE A 373 3.55 -13.33 34.51
C PHE A 373 2.74 -12.52 33.48
N LEU A 374 2.21 -11.36 33.86
CA LEU A 374 1.48 -10.43 32.99
C LEU A 374 2.40 -9.36 32.38
N VAL A 375 3.51 -9.01 33.03
CA VAL A 375 4.51 -8.09 32.44
C VAL A 375 5.07 -8.73 31.17
N LYS A 376 4.88 -8.01 30.06
CA LYS A 376 5.26 -8.42 28.71
C LYS A 376 6.76 -8.74 28.69
N ARG A 377 7.10 -9.98 28.30
CA ARG A 377 8.44 -10.42 27.90
C ARG A 377 9.54 -10.29 28.96
N SER A 378 9.79 -11.38 29.66
CA SER A 378 11.17 -11.85 29.78
C SER A 378 11.29 -13.12 28.94
N ASN A 379 12.33 -13.25 28.13
CA ASN A 379 12.79 -14.56 27.72
C ASN A 379 13.33 -15.23 29.00
N ILE A 380 12.42 -15.67 29.89
CA ILE A 380 12.79 -16.28 31.18
C ILE A 380 13.61 -17.56 30.90
N ILE A 381 13.39 -18.17 29.74
CA ILE A 381 14.22 -19.24 29.20
C ILE A 381 15.23 -18.60 28.24
N PRO A 382 16.51 -18.52 28.62
CA PRO A 382 17.57 -18.12 27.69
C PRO A 382 17.55 -19.03 26.46
N SER A 383 17.84 -18.50 25.28
CA SER A 383 17.85 -19.28 24.02
C SER A 383 18.81 -20.48 24.04
N PHE A 384 19.76 -20.51 24.99
CA PHE A 384 20.69 -21.61 25.20
C PHE A 384 20.11 -22.77 26.02
N LEU A 385 19.08 -22.56 26.85
CA LEU A 385 18.60 -23.58 27.80
C LEU A 385 18.00 -24.82 27.13
N PRO A 386 17.16 -24.69 26.06
CA PRO A 386 16.70 -25.85 25.31
C PRO A 386 17.86 -26.61 24.64
N LYS A 387 18.87 -25.89 24.15
CA LYS A 387 20.07 -26.48 23.54
C LYS A 387 20.91 -27.23 24.58
N LEU A 388 21.03 -26.69 25.79
CA LEU A 388 21.73 -27.31 26.92
C LEU A 388 21.03 -28.59 27.38
N LEU A 389 19.69 -28.59 27.47
CA LEU A 389 18.93 -29.78 27.83
C LEU A 389 19.05 -30.89 26.78
N ILE A 390 19.01 -30.55 25.48
CA ILE A 390 19.25 -31.51 24.39
C ILE A 390 20.68 -32.08 24.46
N PHE A 391 21.66 -31.21 24.71
CA PHE A 391 23.07 -31.62 24.88
C PHE A 391 23.25 -32.58 26.07
N LEU A 392 22.67 -32.25 27.23
CA LEU A 392 22.71 -33.11 28.42
C LEU A 392 22.02 -34.45 28.19
N LEU A 393 20.87 -34.46 27.51
CA LEU A 393 20.17 -35.69 27.14
C LEU A 393 21.04 -36.55 26.20
N GLY A 394 21.70 -35.93 25.22
CA GLY A 394 22.64 -36.60 24.33
C GLY A 394 23.84 -37.21 25.08
N MET A 395 24.38 -36.50 26.08
CA MET A 395 25.44 -37.05 26.94
C MET A 395 24.96 -38.26 27.76
N ILE A 396 23.75 -38.20 28.33
CA ILE A 396 23.18 -39.32 29.08
C ILE A 396 23.01 -40.54 28.17
N VAL A 397 22.47 -40.36 26.96
CA VAL A 397 22.33 -41.43 25.96
C VAL A 397 23.69 -42.02 25.57
N ALA A 398 24.70 -41.18 25.35
CA ALA A 398 26.05 -41.63 25.02
C ALA A 398 26.71 -42.43 26.15
N LEU A 399 26.51 -42.02 27.42
CA LEU A 399 26.99 -42.76 28.59
C LEU A 399 26.30 -44.12 28.71
N LEU A 400 24.97 -44.17 28.55
CA LEU A 400 24.22 -45.41 28.55
C LEU A 400 24.65 -46.36 27.42
N LEU A 401 24.86 -45.84 26.20
CA LEU A 401 25.38 -46.61 25.07
C LEU A 401 26.80 -47.14 25.32
N LYS A 402 27.66 -46.36 25.96
CA LYS A 402 29.01 -46.78 26.33
C LYS A 402 28.99 -47.92 27.36
N ASP A 403 28.09 -47.86 28.32
CA ASP A 403 27.94 -48.91 29.33
C ASP A 403 27.35 -50.19 28.72
N VAL A 404 26.39 -50.08 27.80
CA VAL A 404 25.87 -51.22 27.02
C VAL A 404 26.95 -51.83 26.13
N LEU A 405 27.74 -51.02 25.41
CA LEU A 405 28.84 -51.51 24.58
C LEU A 405 29.94 -52.18 25.41
N LYS A 406 30.21 -51.69 26.62
CA LYS A 406 31.13 -52.34 27.56
C LYS A 406 30.62 -53.70 28.03
N SER A 407 29.31 -53.86 28.29
CA SER A 407 28.76 -55.16 28.69
C SER A 407 28.81 -56.17 27.55
N VAL A 408 28.55 -55.72 26.31
CA VAL A 408 28.64 -56.58 25.11
C VAL A 408 30.08 -57.01 24.83
N CYS A 409 31.07 -56.12 24.97
CA CYS A 409 32.48 -56.47 24.79
C CYS A 409 33.07 -57.31 25.94
N SER A 410 32.52 -57.24 27.16
CA SER A 410 32.96 -58.13 28.25
C SER A 410 32.46 -59.56 28.10
N ASP A 411 31.31 -59.76 27.46
CA ASP A 411 30.76 -61.10 27.19
C ASP A 411 31.53 -61.83 26.07
N GLU A 412 32.06 -61.11 25.07
CA GLU A 412 32.89 -61.73 24.01
C GLU A 412 34.30 -62.13 24.49
N ALA A 413 34.82 -61.54 25.57
CA ALA A 413 36.14 -61.85 26.10
C ALA A 413 36.19 -63.16 26.92
N THR A 414 35.05 -63.80 27.21
CA THR A 414 34.99 -65.00 28.08
C THR A 414 34.53 -66.30 27.38
N GLY A 415 34.33 -66.31 26.06
CA GLY A 415 33.81 -67.50 25.37
C GLY A 415 34.40 -67.80 23.99
N ARG A 416 35.54 -68.51 23.93
CA ARG A 416 35.83 -69.50 22.86
C ARG A 416 37.10 -70.33 23.14
N GLN A 417 36.89 -71.60 23.50
CA GLN A 417 37.77 -72.71 23.10
C GLN A 417 36.91 -73.86 22.56
N ARG A 418 37.47 -74.58 21.57
CA ARG A 418 36.95 -75.71 20.77
C ARG A 418 36.15 -75.27 19.53
N GLY A 419 36.40 -75.75 18.32
CA GLY A 419 37.35 -76.74 17.81
C GLY A 419 37.03 -76.93 16.31
N TYR A 420 38.06 -77.14 15.50
CA TYR A 420 38.02 -77.35 14.05
C TYR A 420 37.18 -78.57 13.63
N GLY A 421 36.57 -78.50 12.44
CA GLY A 421 35.90 -79.63 11.78
C GLY A 421 35.34 -79.30 10.40
N ASP A 422 36.26 -79.25 9.42
CA ASP A 422 36.20 -79.48 7.96
C ASP A 422 35.08 -78.99 7.01
N PRO A 423 35.42 -78.75 5.72
CA PRO A 423 34.60 -77.96 4.81
C PRO A 423 34.11 -78.68 3.53
N TYR A 424 33.06 -78.07 2.94
CA TYR A 424 32.55 -78.15 1.55
C TYR A 424 31.79 -79.43 1.12
N PRO A 425 30.93 -79.40 0.05
CA PRO A 425 30.81 -78.35 -0.98
C PRO A 425 29.38 -77.98 -1.50
N LEU A 426 29.34 -76.93 -2.34
CA LEU A 426 28.39 -76.67 -3.47
C LEU A 426 26.91 -76.39 -3.09
N GLN A 427 26.17 -75.50 -3.74
CA GLN A 427 26.16 -75.12 -5.15
C GLN A 427 25.36 -73.82 -5.32
N LEU A 428 25.72 -73.04 -6.36
CA LEU A 428 24.97 -71.92 -6.89
C LEU A 428 23.64 -72.40 -7.51
N ASP A 429 22.54 -71.75 -7.15
CA ASP A 429 21.77 -70.86 -8.04
C ASP A 429 20.92 -69.87 -7.20
#